data_AF-A0A0S8FP72-F1
#
_entry.id   AF-A0A0S8FP72-F1
#
_cell.length_a   1.000
_cell.length_b   1.000
_cell.length_c   1.000
_cell.angle_alpha   90.00
_cell.angle_beta   90.00
_cell.angle_gamma   90.00
#
_symmetry.space_group_name_H-M   'P 1'
#
loop_
_entity.id
_entity.type
_entity.pdbx_description
1 polymer ?
#
loop_
_entity_poly.entity_id
_entity_poly.type
_entity_poly.pdbx_seq_one_letter_code
_entity_poly.pdbx_strand_id
1 'polypeptide(L)'
;MRADLPAELIFICAILLTVGSLVLYGMIIKRLLVLIERKHIWIFPMIAGILLLLLAIVHIYRMLFYFPLLGTAGPADLFELIIGSLSLARIESYLLLAAGIVALAGGLLYYRASSK
;
A
#
# COMPACT_ATOMS: atom_id res chain seq x y z
N MET A 1 -20.74 3.16 13.89
CA MET A 1 -20.22 1.84 13.43
C MET A 1 -18.97 1.49 14.24
N ARG A 2 -18.68 0.22 14.51
CA ARG A 2 -17.44 -0.19 15.23
C ARG A 2 -16.46 -0.79 14.22
N ALA A 3 -15.16 -0.55 14.41
CA ALA A 3 -14.13 -1.20 13.61
C ALA A 3 -14.09 -2.71 13.93
N ASP A 4 -13.99 -3.54 12.90
CA ASP A 4 -13.86 -5.00 13.04
C ASP A 4 -12.39 -5.34 13.29
N LEU A 5 -12.00 -5.35 14.57
CA LEU A 5 -10.60 -5.55 14.99
C LEU A 5 -9.93 -6.79 14.35
N PRO A 6 -10.58 -7.97 14.26
CA PRO A 6 -10.06 -9.09 13.48
C PRO A 6 -9.73 -8.75 12.03
N ALA A 7 -10.64 -8.10 11.31
CA ALA A 7 -10.42 -7.72 9.92
C ALA A 7 -9.28 -6.72 9.77
N GLU A 8 -9.19 -5.74 10.68
CA GLU A 8 -8.11 -4.74 10.69
C GLU A 8 -6.74 -5.37 10.90
N LEU A 9 -6.64 -6.36 11.79
CA LEU A 9 -5.39 -7.06 12.07
C LEU A 9 -4.96 -7.90 10.86
N ILE A 10 -5.90 -8.60 10.23
CA ILE A 10 -5.64 -9.36 8.99
C ILE A 10 -5.14 -8.41 7.89
N PHE A 11 -5.78 -7.25 7.72
CA PHE A 11 -5.41 -6.27 6.71
C PHE A 11 -3.99 -5.74 6.92
N ILE A 12 -3.65 -5.32 8.14
CA ILE A 12 -2.30 -4.84 8.47
C ILE A 12 -1.25 -5.94 8.26
N CYS A 13 -1.53 -7.17 8.71
CA CYS A 13 -0.65 -8.31 8.49
C CYS A 13 -0.43 -8.58 6.99
N ALA A 14 -1.49 -8.55 6.18
CA ALA A 14 -1.40 -8.74 4.74
C ALA A 14 -0.52 -7.67 4.07
N ILE A 15 -0.66 -6.39 4.48
CA ILE A 15 0.21 -5.32 3.99
C ILE A 15 1.66 -5.57 4.37
N LEU A 16 1.95 -5.87 5.64
CA LEU A 16 3.33 -6.08 6.11
C LEU A 16 4.00 -7.26 5.39
N LEU A 17 3.27 -8.36 5.21
CA LEU A 17 3.75 -9.50 4.42
C LEU A 17 4.04 -9.09 2.97
N THR A 18 3.13 -8.35 2.34
CA THR A 18 3.30 -7.88 0.95
C THR A 18 4.50 -6.93 0.81
N VAL A 19 4.69 -6.02 1.77
CA VAL A 19 5.88 -5.15 1.82
C VAL A 19 7.15 -5.99 1.95
N GLY A 20 7.17 -6.97 2.85
CA GLY A 20 8.31 -7.90 2.99
C GLY A 20 8.60 -8.65 1.69
N SER A 21 7.57 -9.14 1.00
CA SER A 21 7.71 -9.79 -0.31
C SER A 21 8.26 -8.84 -1.37
N LEU A 22 7.83 -7.58 -1.42
CA LEU A 22 8.34 -6.58 -2.35
C LEU A 22 9.81 -6.22 -2.08
N VAL A 23 10.20 -6.12 -0.82
CA VAL A 23 11.61 -5.90 -0.44
C VAL A 23 12.47 -7.08 -0.90
N LEU A 24 12.06 -8.31 -0.60
CA LEU A 24 12.75 -9.53 -1.05
C LEU A 24 12.86 -9.55 -2.57
N TYR A 25 11.76 -9.28 -3.27
CA TYR A 25 11.70 -9.21 -4.72
C TYR A 25 12.69 -8.18 -5.29
N GLY A 26 12.73 -6.96 -4.74
CA GLY A 26 13.70 -5.95 -5.14
C GLY A 26 15.15 -6.37 -4.87
N MET A 27 15.42 -7.03 -3.74
CA MET A 27 16.77 -7.57 -3.45
C MET A 27 17.20 -8.67 -4.43
N ILE A 28 16.28 -9.57 -4.80
CA ILE A 28 16.52 -10.61 -5.80
C ILE A 28 16.85 -9.96 -7.15
N ILE A 29 16.02 -9.04 -7.63
CA ILE A 29 16.30 -8.29 -8.88
C ILE A 29 17.66 -7.61 -8.78
N LYS A 30 17.96 -6.91 -7.68
CA LYS A 30 19.23 -6.18 -7.52
C LYS A 30 20.45 -7.09 -7.73
N ARG A 31 20.38 -8.34 -7.25
CA ARG A 31 21.44 -9.34 -7.46
C ARG A 31 21.51 -9.80 -8.92
N LEU A 32 20.38 -10.09 -9.53
CA LEU A 32 20.31 -10.55 -10.92
C LEU A 32 20.73 -9.47 -11.93
N LEU A 33 20.46 -8.21 -11.62
CA LEU A 33 20.84 -7.05 -12.44
C LEU A 33 22.34 -6.89 -12.63
N VAL A 34 23.17 -7.45 -11.74
CA VAL A 34 24.63 -7.51 -11.92
C VAL A 34 25.00 -8.26 -13.21
N LEU A 35 24.21 -9.25 -13.60
CA LEU A 35 24.45 -10.08 -14.79
C LEU A 35 24.09 -9.38 -16.11
N ILE A 36 23.26 -8.32 -16.05
CA ILE A 36 22.66 -7.67 -17.24
C ILE A 36 23.11 -6.19 -17.34
N GLU A 37 24.06 -5.76 -16.51
CA GLU A 37 24.62 -4.39 -16.46
C GLU A 37 23.60 -3.23 -16.29
N ARG A 38 22.35 -3.52 -15.92
CA ARG A 38 21.29 -2.52 -15.68
C ARG A 38 21.12 -2.29 -14.18
N LYS A 39 21.34 -1.07 -13.67
CA LYS A 39 21.55 -0.89 -12.22
C LYS A 39 20.33 -0.51 -11.37
N HIS A 40 19.18 -0.14 -11.95
CA HIS A 40 18.16 0.62 -11.23
C HIS A 40 16.74 0.01 -11.17
N ILE A 41 16.47 -1.11 -11.85
CA ILE A 41 15.11 -1.69 -11.90
C ILE A 41 14.62 -2.16 -10.51
N TRP A 42 15.55 -2.55 -9.64
CA TRP A 42 15.24 -2.98 -8.27
C TRP A 42 14.57 -1.92 -7.38
N ILE A 43 14.63 -0.65 -7.78
CA ILE A 43 14.03 0.46 -7.01
C ILE A 43 12.50 0.43 -7.09
N PHE A 44 11.93 -0.05 -8.20
CA PHE A 44 10.48 -0.10 -8.40
C PHE A 44 9.74 -0.87 -7.29
N PRO A 45 10.08 -2.14 -7.00
CA PRO A 45 9.42 -2.85 -5.90
C PRO A 45 9.66 -2.21 -4.52
N MET A 46 10.79 -1.51 -4.32
CA MET A 46 11.02 -0.76 -3.08
C MET A 46 10.05 0.43 -2.95
N ILE A 47 9.84 1.19 -4.02
CA ILE A 47 8.86 2.29 -4.06
C ILE A 47 7.45 1.74 -3.81
N ALA A 48 7.09 0.62 -4.44
CA ALA A 48 5.80 -0.02 -4.19
C ALA A 48 5.62 -0.40 -2.71
N GLY A 49 6.66 -0.93 -2.06
CA GLY A 49 6.64 -1.22 -0.63
C GLY A 49 6.40 0.04 0.22
N ILE A 50 7.07 1.15 -0.11
CA ILE A 50 6.88 2.44 0.59
C ILE A 50 5.43 2.95 0.43
N LEU A 51 4.85 2.83 -0.76
CA LEU A 51 3.46 3.22 -1.00
C LEU A 51 2.48 2.39 -0.16
N LEU A 52 2.72 1.09 0.00
CA LEU A 52 1.90 0.24 0.88
C LEU A 52 2.08 0.57 2.36
N LEU A 53 3.26 1.00 2.80
CA LEU A 53 3.46 1.49 4.17
C LEU A 53 2.69 2.79 4.41
N LEU A 54 2.72 3.72 3.45
CA LEU A 54 1.91 4.95 3.51
C LEU A 54 0.41 4.62 3.56
N LEU A 55 -0.03 3.63 2.78
CA LEU A 55 -1.40 3.15 2.80
C LEU A 55 -1.79 2.62 4.18
N ALA A 56 -0.94 1.81 4.83
CA ALA A 56 -1.20 1.33 6.19
C ALA A 56 -1.30 2.48 7.20
N ILE A 57 -0.47 3.53 7.08
CA ILE A 57 -0.54 4.71 7.95
C ILE A 57 -1.87 5.44 7.78
N VAL A 58 -2.29 5.71 6.53
CA VAL A 58 -3.57 6.38 6.24
C VAL A 58 -4.74 5.55 6.77
N HIS A 59 -4.69 4.24 6.57
CA HIS A 59 -5.72 3.31 7.02
C HIS A 59 -5.84 3.28 8.54
N ILE A 60 -4.71 3.15 9.26
CA ILE A 60 -4.68 3.20 10.72
C ILE A 60 -5.23 4.55 11.22
N TYR A 61 -4.85 5.66 10.60
CA TYR A 61 -5.39 6.97 10.96
C TYR A 61 -6.91 7.04 10.78
N ARG A 62 -7.44 6.54 9.65
CA ARG A 62 -8.89 6.47 9.41
C ARG A 62 -9.59 5.61 10.47
N MET A 63 -9.01 4.47 10.84
CA MET A 63 -9.57 3.56 11.84
C MET A 63 -9.54 4.15 13.26
N LEU A 64 -8.46 4.82 13.66
CA LEU A 64 -8.32 5.35 15.01
C LEU A 64 -9.09 6.67 15.21
N PHE A 65 -9.27 7.47 14.15
CA PHE A 65 -9.91 8.78 14.26
C PHE A 65 -11.38 8.75 13.81
N TYR A 66 -11.67 8.33 12.59
CA TYR A 66 -13.02 8.46 12.02
C TYR A 66 -14.00 7.41 12.54
N PHE A 67 -13.58 6.15 12.70
CA PHE A 67 -14.49 5.07 13.07
C PHE A 67 -15.05 5.20 14.49
N PRO A 68 -14.26 5.60 15.52
CA PRO A 68 -14.80 5.89 16.85
C PRO A 68 -15.80 7.04 16.83
N LEU A 69 -15.49 8.13 16.12
CA LEU A 69 -16.37 9.30 16.01
C LEU A 69 -17.68 8.96 15.29
N LEU A 70 -17.62 8.18 14.20
CA LEU A 70 -18.80 7.63 13.52
C LEU A 70 -19.60 6.65 14.40
N GLY A 71 -19.01 6.12 15.47
CA GLY A 71 -19.69 5.33 16.48
C GLY A 71 -20.60 6.15 17.40
N THR A 72 -20.29 7.43 17.59
CA THR A 72 -20.94 8.32 18.58
C THR A 72 -21.52 9.60 17.96
N ALA A 73 -21.43 9.77 16.65
CA ALA A 73 -21.85 10.99 15.96
C ALA A 73 -23.37 11.23 16.03
N GLY A 74 -23.75 12.46 16.34
CA GLY A 74 -25.13 12.94 16.21
C GLY A 74 -25.49 13.30 14.75
N PRO A 75 -26.76 13.63 14.46
CA PRO A 75 -27.22 13.94 13.10
C PRO A 75 -26.49 15.11 12.43
N ALA A 76 -26.00 16.08 13.22
CA ALA A 76 -25.31 17.26 12.72
C ALA A 76 -23.91 16.95 12.15
N ASP A 77 -23.17 16.03 12.78
CA ASP A 77 -21.75 15.80 12.47
C ASP A 77 -21.54 14.53 11.61
N LEU A 78 -22.56 13.66 11.53
CA LEU A 78 -22.48 12.37 10.86
C LEU A 78 -22.03 12.49 9.40
N PHE A 79 -22.60 13.44 8.66
CA PHE A 79 -22.34 13.57 7.22
C PHE A 79 -20.91 14.02 6.92
N GLU A 80 -20.39 14.98 7.69
CA GLU A 80 -19.03 15.48 7.55
C GLU A 80 -18.00 14.36 7.85
N LEU A 81 -18.22 13.61 8.92
CA LEU A 81 -17.37 12.46 9.28
C LEU A 81 -17.38 11.36 8.20
N ILE A 82 -18.53 11.07 7.59
CA ILE A 82 -18.62 10.11 6.48
C ILE A 82 -17.82 10.59 5.28
N ILE A 83 -17.98 11.85 4.88
CA ILE A 83 -17.24 12.42 3.74
C ILE A 83 -15.73 12.35 3.99
N GLY A 84 -15.28 12.74 5.18
CA GLY A 84 -13.86 12.69 5.53
C GLY A 84 -13.31 11.26 5.48
N SER A 85 -14.03 10.29 6.07
CA SER A 85 -13.65 8.88 6.05
C SER A 85 -13.57 8.31 4.62
N LEU A 86 -14.56 8.62 3.77
CA LEU A 86 -14.59 8.19 2.37
C LEU A 86 -13.50 8.86 1.51
N SER A 87 -13.13 10.09 1.84
CA SER A 87 -12.00 10.77 1.19
C SER A 87 -10.68 10.03 1.47
N LEU A 88 -10.43 9.65 2.72
CA LEU A 88 -9.26 8.83 3.08
C LEU A 88 -9.30 7.45 2.42
N ALA A 89 -10.48 6.81 2.33
CA ALA A 89 -10.66 5.56 1.60
C ALA A 89 -10.24 5.64 0.13
N ARG A 90 -10.51 6.78 -0.49
CA ARG A 90 -10.09 7.05 -1.88
C ARG A 90 -8.58 7.15 -1.99
N ILE A 91 -7.94 7.84 -1.05
CA ILE A 91 -6.48 7.96 -1.00
C ILE A 91 -5.83 6.59 -0.83
N GLU A 92 -6.33 5.75 0.07
CA GLU A 92 -5.88 4.36 0.23
C GLU A 92 -5.99 3.59 -1.10
N SER A 93 -7.13 3.69 -1.79
CA SER A 93 -7.33 3.01 -3.08
C SER A 93 -6.31 3.46 -4.13
N TYR A 94 -5.98 4.76 -4.19
CA TYR A 94 -4.94 5.26 -5.08
C TYR A 94 -3.54 4.79 -4.70
N LEU A 95 -3.21 4.76 -3.41
CA LEU A 95 -1.93 4.24 -2.93
C LEU A 95 -1.77 2.76 -3.27
N LEU A 96 -2.83 1.96 -3.11
CA LEU A 96 -2.84 0.53 -3.44
C LEU A 96 -2.61 0.32 -4.94
N LEU A 97 -3.37 1.05 -5.76
CA LEU A 97 -3.26 0.98 -7.21
C LEU A 97 -1.87 1.40 -7.69
N ALA A 98 -1.35 2.51 -7.16
CA ALA A 98 -0.01 3.01 -7.50
C ALA A 98 1.07 2.00 -7.10
N ALA A 99 0.98 1.39 -5.91
CA ALA A 99 1.91 0.34 -5.49
C ALA A 99 1.90 -0.85 -6.45
N GLY A 100 0.70 -1.31 -6.86
CA GLY A 100 0.54 -2.39 -7.82
C GLY A 100 1.15 -2.08 -9.19
N ILE A 101 0.85 -0.89 -9.74
CA ILE A 101 1.39 -0.44 -11.04
C ILE A 101 2.92 -0.34 -10.98
N VAL A 102 3.47 0.26 -9.93
CA VAL A 102 4.92 0.44 -9.78
C VAL A 102 5.63 -0.92 -9.65
N ALA A 103 5.08 -1.85 -8.86
CA ALA A 103 5.63 -3.20 -8.73
C ALA A 103 5.62 -3.96 -10.06
N LEU A 104 4.50 -3.89 -10.81
CA LEU A 104 4.34 -4.52 -12.11
C LEU A 104 5.28 -3.92 -13.16
N ALA A 105 5.43 -2.58 -13.19
CA ALA A 105 6.37 -1.90 -14.07
C ALA A 105 7.81 -2.37 -13.82
N GLY A 106 8.22 -2.55 -12.55
CA GLY A 106 9.51 -3.14 -12.22
C GLY A 106 9.72 -4.53 -12.81
N GLY A 107 8.70 -5.39 -12.76
CA GLY A 107 8.75 -6.73 -13.34
C GLY A 107 8.82 -6.72 -14.86
N LEU A 108 8.01 -5.89 -15.50
CA LEU A 108 8.02 -5.75 -16.97
C LEU A 108 9.36 -5.22 -17.48
N LEU A 109 9.93 -4.23 -16.79
CA LEU A 109 11.24 -3.68 -17.14
C LEU A 109 12.36 -4.71 -16.98
N TYR A 110 12.32 -5.53 -15.91
CA TYR A 110 13.26 -6.63 -15.72
C TYR A 110 13.11 -7.66 -16.84
N TYR A 111 11.90 -8.14 -17.12
CA TYR A 111 11.63 -9.11 -18.17
C TYR A 111 12.11 -8.63 -19.55
N ARG A 112 11.83 -7.37 -19.89
CA ARG A 112 12.29 -6.77 -21.15
C ARG A 112 13.82 -6.63 -21.21
N ALA A 113 14.48 -6.40 -20.07
CA ALA A 113 15.93 -6.31 -20.00
C ALA A 113 16.61 -7.69 -20.11
N SER A 114 16.00 -8.75 -19.57
CA SER A 114 16.55 -10.11 -19.57
C SER A 114 16.25 -10.92 -20.83
N SER A 115 15.28 -10.49 -21.64
CA SER A 115 14.87 -11.20 -22.87
C SER A 115 15.51 -10.61 -24.14
N LYS A 116 16.53 -9.76 -24.00
CA LYS A 116 17.35 -9.22 -25.08
C LYS A 116 18.73 -9.82 -25.02
#